data_AF-S2DZ14-F1
#
_entry.id   AF-S2DZ14-F1
#
_cell.length_a   1.000
_cell.length_b   1.000
_cell.length_c   1.000
_cell.angle_alpha   90.00
_cell.angle_beta   90.00
_cell.angle_gamma   90.00
#
_symmetry.space_group_name_H-M   'P 1'
#
loop_
_entity.id
_entity.type
_entity.pdbx_description
1 polymer ?
#
loop_
_entity_poly.entity_id
_entity_poly.type
_entity_poly.pdbx_seq_one_letter_code
_entity_poly.pdbx_strand_id
1 'polypeptide(L)'
;SGDDTWAPSGISFYNNDKIPSWNGKLFVATLRGSHLKILDIDSSQDKIISQQDIFVNEFGRLRDIVSGPDGYLYLLTSNNDGRGSQLGNDDRILKISPISKYNNEFSDLSPLKQYHKGVEANKISCKENVTLVLKIDNSPACTSHKTAQKLIERGWGIQ
;
A
#
# COMPACT_ATOMS: atom_id res chain seq x y z
N SER A 1 -25.37 22.29 5.11
CA SER A 1 -23.96 22.00 4.76
C SER A 1 -23.12 22.23 5.99
N GLY A 2 -22.20 21.32 6.32
CA GLY A 2 -21.26 21.50 7.43
C GLY A 2 -19.98 22.21 6.96
N ASP A 3 -19.10 22.52 7.92
CA ASP A 3 -17.81 23.18 7.65
C ASP A 3 -16.80 22.27 6.95
N ASP A 4 -16.98 20.95 7.07
CA ASP A 4 -16.16 19.93 6.44
C ASP A 4 -16.83 19.38 5.16
N THR A 5 -16.09 19.37 4.04
CA THR A 5 -16.57 18.88 2.75
C THR A 5 -15.76 17.68 2.30
N TRP A 6 -16.33 16.48 2.46
CA TRP A 6 -15.71 15.24 1.99
C TRP A 6 -15.88 15.05 0.47
N ALA A 7 -17.07 15.37 -0.05
CA ALA A 7 -17.53 14.96 -1.38
C ALA A 7 -17.38 13.44 -1.60
N PRO A 8 -18.20 12.62 -0.91
CA PRO A 8 -18.14 11.17 -1.03
C PRO A 8 -18.55 10.71 -2.44
N SER A 9 -18.01 9.57 -2.87
CA SER A 9 -18.27 8.97 -4.18
C SER A 9 -18.57 7.48 -4.01
N GLY A 10 -17.72 6.58 -4.50
CA GLY A 10 -17.93 5.14 -4.37
C GLY A 10 -17.83 4.66 -2.92
N ILE A 11 -18.61 3.62 -2.61
CA ILE A 11 -18.67 3.00 -1.29
C ILE A 11 -18.72 1.48 -1.42
N SER A 12 -18.13 0.77 -0.45
CA SER A 12 -18.20 -0.69 -0.39
C SER A 12 -18.12 -1.18 1.05
N PHE A 13 -18.96 -2.14 1.41
CA PHE A 13 -18.69 -2.98 2.58
C PHE A 13 -17.52 -3.91 2.26
N TYR A 14 -16.72 -4.22 3.28
CA TYR A 14 -15.68 -5.24 3.18
C TYR A 14 -16.12 -6.52 3.89
N ASN A 15 -16.37 -7.57 3.13
CA ASN A 15 -16.87 -8.86 3.63
C ASN A 15 -15.91 -9.98 3.23
N ASN A 16 -14.69 -9.96 3.78
CA ASN A 16 -13.65 -10.91 3.43
C ASN A 16 -12.66 -11.14 4.60
N ASP A 17 -11.92 -12.26 4.55
CA ASP A 17 -11.00 -12.70 5.59
C ASP A 17 -9.55 -12.23 5.40
N LYS A 18 -9.20 -11.61 4.25
CA LYS A 18 -7.81 -11.17 4.01
C LYS A 18 -7.35 -10.03 4.89
N ILE A 19 -8.28 -9.19 5.36
CA ILE A 19 -8.02 -8.12 6.32
C ILE A 19 -9.08 -8.23 7.44
N PRO A 20 -8.92 -9.16 8.41
CA PRO A 20 -9.98 -9.49 9.36
C PRO A 20 -10.49 -8.30 10.17
N SER A 21 -9.61 -7.35 10.52
CA SER A 21 -9.96 -6.14 11.25
C SER A 21 -10.88 -5.20 10.47
N TRP A 22 -11.05 -5.39 9.17
CA TRP A 22 -11.91 -4.58 8.31
C TRP A 22 -13.25 -5.26 7.99
N ASN A 23 -13.42 -6.53 8.36
CA ASN A 23 -14.62 -7.27 8.02
C ASN A 23 -15.88 -6.62 8.64
N GLY A 24 -16.90 -6.38 7.81
CA GLY A 24 -18.14 -5.68 8.18
C GLY A 24 -18.06 -4.15 8.15
N LYS A 25 -16.88 -3.54 7.94
CA LYS A 25 -16.73 -2.08 7.87
C LYS A 25 -17.15 -1.54 6.50
N LEU A 26 -17.65 -0.31 6.49
CA LEU A 26 -18.00 0.43 5.29
C LEU A 26 -16.86 1.37 4.91
N PHE A 27 -16.45 1.32 3.65
CA PHE A 27 -15.40 2.16 3.08
C PHE A 27 -16.02 3.19 2.13
N VAL A 28 -15.56 4.43 2.21
CA VAL A 28 -16.07 5.57 1.44
C VAL A 28 -14.92 6.32 0.80
N ALA A 29 -14.85 6.29 -0.54
CA ALA A 29 -13.91 7.09 -1.30
C ALA A 29 -14.36 8.57 -1.29
N THR A 30 -13.43 9.50 -1.03
CA THR A 30 -13.72 10.93 -1.00
C THR A 30 -12.94 11.70 -2.06
N LEU A 31 -13.64 12.59 -2.77
CA LEU A 31 -13.08 13.38 -3.85
C LEU A 31 -12.39 14.64 -3.32
N ARG A 32 -13.14 15.55 -2.69
CA ARG A 32 -12.58 16.81 -2.16
C ARG A 32 -11.84 16.58 -0.85
N GLY A 33 -12.31 15.62 -0.06
CA GLY A 33 -11.69 15.23 1.20
C GLY A 33 -10.33 14.54 1.02
N SER A 34 -10.04 13.98 -0.16
CA SER A 34 -8.76 13.33 -0.49
C SER A 34 -8.31 12.28 0.54
N HIS A 35 -9.24 11.50 1.05
CA HIS A 35 -9.00 10.40 2.01
C HIS A 35 -9.98 9.24 1.79
N LEU A 36 -9.61 8.06 2.26
CA LEU A 36 -10.51 6.93 2.36
C LEU A 36 -11.09 6.91 3.78
N LYS A 37 -12.41 7.07 3.89
CA LYS A 37 -13.11 7.05 5.17
C LYS A 37 -13.60 5.63 5.47
N ILE A 38 -13.36 5.19 6.69
CA ILE A 38 -13.77 3.89 7.22
C ILE A 38 -14.81 4.14 8.29
N LEU A 39 -15.97 3.51 8.15
CA LEU A 39 -17.07 3.57 9.11
C LEU A 39 -17.31 2.18 9.68
N ASP A 40 -17.35 2.10 11.00
CA ASP A 40 -17.76 0.91 11.72
C ASP A 40 -19.21 1.08 12.13
N ILE A 41 -20.08 0.21 11.63
CA ILE A 41 -21.53 0.35 11.75
C ILE A 41 -22.05 -0.82 12.58
N ASP A 42 -22.72 -0.50 13.68
CA ASP A 42 -23.56 -1.46 14.38
C ASP A 42 -24.91 -1.54 13.66
N SER A 43 -25.06 -2.56 12.82
CA SER A 43 -26.30 -2.80 12.06
C SER A 43 -27.50 -3.20 12.94
N SER A 44 -27.28 -3.55 14.21
CA SER A 44 -28.38 -3.84 15.14
C SER A 44 -28.97 -2.58 15.77
N GLN A 45 -28.22 -1.48 15.77
CA GLN A 45 -28.60 -0.22 16.39
C GLN A 45 -28.71 0.95 15.42
N ASP A 46 -28.46 0.71 14.12
CA ASP A 46 -28.36 1.75 13.07
C ASP A 46 -27.43 2.91 13.46
N LYS A 47 -26.28 2.57 14.07
CA LYS A 47 -25.33 3.56 14.60
C LYS A 47 -23.92 3.36 14.06
N ILE A 48 -23.23 4.47 13.85
CA ILE A 48 -21.77 4.48 13.65
C ILE A 48 -21.11 4.37 15.02
N ILE A 49 -20.36 3.30 15.25
CA ILE A 49 -19.64 3.05 16.51
C ILE A 49 -18.21 3.60 16.47
N SER A 50 -17.61 3.70 15.28
CA SER A 50 -16.33 4.41 15.10
C SER A 50 -16.15 4.86 13.65
N GLN A 51 -15.28 5.85 13.46
CA GLN A 51 -14.88 6.34 12.13
C GLN A 51 -13.38 6.65 12.11
N GLN A 52 -12.75 6.43 10.95
CA GLN A 52 -11.34 6.69 10.74
C GLN A 52 -11.09 7.16 9.31
N ASP A 53 -10.17 8.10 9.14
CA ASP A 53 -9.67 8.51 7.83
C ASP A 53 -8.25 7.96 7.61
N ILE A 54 -8.05 7.31 6.46
CA ILE A 54 -6.75 6.79 6.04
C ILE A 54 -6.37 7.33 4.66
N PHE A 55 -5.08 7.27 4.31
CA PHE A 55 -4.52 7.80 3.06
C PHE A 55 -4.80 9.30 2.83
N VAL A 56 -4.85 10.06 3.91
CA VAL A 56 -5.16 11.50 3.88
C VAL A 56 -4.13 12.25 3.04
N ASN A 57 -4.58 12.84 1.93
CA ASN A 57 -3.80 13.57 0.94
C ASN A 57 -2.66 12.76 0.28
N GLU A 58 -2.66 11.43 0.43
CA GLU A 58 -1.57 10.58 -0.09
C GLU A 58 -1.72 10.31 -1.58
N PHE A 59 -2.96 10.06 -2.04
CA PHE A 59 -3.27 9.73 -3.43
C PHE A 59 -4.13 10.79 -4.13
N GLY A 60 -4.46 11.88 -3.43
CA GLY A 60 -5.38 12.91 -3.92
C GLY A 60 -6.83 12.44 -3.92
N ARG A 61 -7.55 12.75 -4.99
CA ARG A 61 -9.00 12.54 -5.14
C ARG A 61 -9.30 11.07 -5.35
N LEU A 62 -10.21 10.51 -4.56
CA LEU A 62 -10.62 9.11 -4.64
C LEU A 62 -12.06 8.98 -5.15
N ARG A 63 -12.26 8.21 -6.21
CA ARG A 63 -13.54 8.11 -6.93
C ARG A 63 -14.34 6.88 -6.56
N ASP A 64 -13.70 5.73 -6.45
CA ASP A 64 -14.40 4.48 -6.27
C ASP A 64 -13.60 3.50 -5.41
N ILE A 65 -14.31 2.61 -4.72
CA ILE A 65 -13.75 1.57 -3.86
C ILE A 65 -14.57 0.29 -4.05
N VAL A 66 -13.91 -0.83 -4.36
CA VAL A 66 -14.58 -2.12 -4.57
C VAL A 66 -13.80 -3.27 -3.97
N SER A 67 -14.49 -4.32 -3.53
CA SER A 67 -13.86 -5.60 -3.18
C SER A 67 -13.60 -6.41 -4.45
N GLY A 68 -12.34 -6.78 -4.68
CA GLY A 68 -11.94 -7.65 -5.78
C GLY A 68 -12.19 -9.13 -5.50
N PRO A 69 -12.15 -9.99 -6.54
CA PRO A 69 -12.38 -11.43 -6.41
C PRO A 69 -11.29 -12.15 -5.59
N ASP A 70 -10.13 -11.52 -5.38
CA ASP A 70 -9.04 -12.02 -4.55
C ASP A 70 -9.17 -11.63 -3.06
N GLY A 71 -10.26 -10.94 -2.70
CA GLY A 71 -10.58 -10.56 -1.32
C GLY A 71 -9.91 -9.29 -0.81
N TYR A 72 -9.26 -8.51 -1.69
CA TYR A 72 -8.68 -7.22 -1.36
C TYR A 72 -9.56 -6.06 -1.84
N LEU A 73 -9.33 -4.86 -1.28
CA LEU A 73 -9.97 -3.64 -1.75
C LEU A 73 -9.15 -2.99 -2.86
N TYR A 74 -9.86 -2.43 -3.84
CA TYR A 74 -9.31 -1.69 -4.95
C TYR A 74 -9.88 -0.28 -4.97
N LEU A 75 -9.02 0.72 -5.11
CA LEU A 75 -9.34 2.13 -5.01
C LEU A 75 -8.97 2.84 -6.33
N LEU A 76 -9.87 3.66 -6.85
CA LEU A 76 -9.65 4.45 -8.06
C LEU A 76 -9.31 5.91 -7.72
N THR A 77 -8.18 6.43 -8.21
CA THR A 77 -7.87 7.87 -8.14
C THR A 77 -8.57 8.66 -9.26
N SER A 78 -8.78 9.96 -9.06
CA SER A 78 -9.46 10.82 -10.04
C SER A 78 -8.92 12.26 -10.00
N ASN A 79 -7.62 12.37 -10.14
CA ASN A 79 -6.88 13.63 -10.13
C ASN A 79 -6.94 14.34 -11.48
N ASN A 80 -7.21 13.63 -12.58
CA ASN A 80 -7.36 14.19 -13.93
C ASN A 80 -8.79 14.65 -14.29
N ASP A 81 -9.68 14.80 -13.30
CA ASP A 81 -11.08 15.20 -13.52
C ASP A 81 -11.31 16.73 -13.65
N GLY A 82 -10.21 17.49 -13.78
CA GLY A 82 -10.23 18.96 -13.84
C GLY A 82 -10.32 19.67 -12.48
N ARG A 83 -10.36 18.91 -11.37
CA ARG A 83 -10.43 19.47 -10.00
C ARG A 83 -9.27 19.00 -9.10
N GLY A 84 -8.41 18.12 -9.60
CA GLY A 84 -7.24 17.61 -8.90
C GLY A 84 -5.92 18.21 -9.38
N SER A 85 -4.86 17.90 -8.64
CA SER A 85 -3.48 18.14 -9.03
C SER A 85 -2.91 16.83 -9.57
N GLN A 86 -2.31 16.84 -10.76
CA GLN A 86 -1.74 15.64 -11.37
C GLN A 86 -0.56 15.12 -10.55
N LEU A 87 -0.60 13.85 -10.13
CA LEU A 87 0.50 13.17 -9.45
C LEU A 87 1.08 12.10 -10.36
N GLY A 88 2.21 12.40 -11.00
CA GLY A 88 2.99 11.42 -11.76
C GLY A 88 2.16 10.69 -12.83
N ASN A 89 1.91 9.40 -12.61
CA ASN A 89 1.22 8.49 -13.52
C ASN A 89 -0.29 8.34 -13.22
N ASP A 90 -0.95 9.37 -12.72
CA ASP A 90 -2.41 9.37 -12.51
C ASP A 90 -3.20 9.28 -13.82
N ASP A 91 -4.42 8.73 -13.83
CA ASP A 91 -5.11 8.10 -12.69
C ASP A 91 -4.72 6.62 -12.51
N ARG A 92 -4.93 6.10 -11.30
CA ARG A 92 -4.44 4.78 -10.87
C ARG A 92 -5.54 3.94 -10.23
N ILE A 93 -5.44 2.63 -10.41
CA ILE A 93 -6.14 1.63 -9.60
C ILE A 93 -5.15 1.10 -8.57
N LEU A 94 -5.42 1.36 -7.29
CA LEU A 94 -4.59 0.96 -6.17
C LEU A 94 -5.18 -0.28 -5.51
N LYS A 95 -4.35 -1.26 -5.19
CA LYS A 95 -4.74 -2.45 -4.41
C LYS A 95 -4.32 -2.27 -2.95
N ILE A 96 -5.22 -2.54 -2.02
CA ILE A 96 -4.94 -2.47 -0.58
C ILE A 96 -4.76 -3.88 -0.03
N SER A 97 -3.58 -4.18 0.50
CA SER A 97 -3.25 -5.49 1.07
C SER A 97 -2.34 -5.40 2.30
N PRO A 98 -2.38 -6.38 3.22
CA PRO A 98 -1.47 -6.43 4.35
C PRO A 98 0.00 -6.48 3.93
N ILE A 99 0.86 -5.76 4.66
CA ILE A 99 2.31 -5.77 4.44
C ILE A 99 2.92 -7.15 4.68
N SER A 100 2.35 -7.96 5.58
CA SER A 100 2.83 -9.32 5.86
C SER A 100 2.78 -10.23 4.63
N LYS A 101 1.82 -10.01 3.72
CA LYS A 101 1.77 -10.71 2.43
C LYS A 101 2.90 -10.28 1.50
N TYR A 102 3.26 -9.00 1.52
CA TYR A 102 4.43 -8.49 0.79
C TYR A 102 5.69 -9.25 1.25
N ASN A 103 5.90 -9.37 2.56
CA ASN A 103 7.09 -10.06 3.06
C ASN A 103 7.15 -11.56 2.69
N ASN A 104 6.01 -12.26 2.60
CA ASN A 104 5.99 -13.68 2.24
C ASN A 104 5.97 -13.95 0.73
N GLU A 105 5.40 -13.07 -0.10
CA GLU A 105 5.37 -13.26 -1.55
C GLU A 105 6.71 -12.88 -2.21
N PHE A 106 7.45 -11.95 -1.58
CA PHE A 106 8.75 -11.46 -2.07
C PHE A 106 9.96 -12.18 -1.45
N SER A 107 9.86 -12.78 -0.25
CA SER A 107 10.98 -13.51 0.39
C SER A 107 11.47 -14.71 -0.44
N ASP A 108 10.61 -15.31 -1.25
CA ASP A 108 10.98 -16.39 -2.16
C ASP A 108 11.67 -15.91 -3.44
N LEU A 109 11.48 -14.64 -3.81
CA LEU A 109 12.06 -14.04 -5.00
C LEU A 109 13.52 -13.62 -4.77
N SER A 110 14.32 -13.69 -5.83
CA SER A 110 15.69 -13.18 -5.79
C SER A 110 15.70 -11.67 -5.48
N PRO A 111 16.76 -11.14 -4.85
CA PRO A 111 16.85 -9.72 -4.44
C PRO A 111 16.54 -8.73 -5.55
N LEU A 112 17.11 -8.96 -6.74
CA LEU A 112 16.89 -8.12 -7.90
C LEU A 112 15.42 -8.14 -8.38
N LYS A 113 14.75 -9.30 -8.30
CA LYS A 113 13.32 -9.42 -8.65
C LYS A 113 12.43 -8.70 -7.63
N GLN A 114 12.77 -8.74 -6.34
CA GLN A 114 12.08 -7.96 -5.31
C GLN A 114 12.17 -6.46 -5.62
N TYR A 115 13.37 -5.99 -5.95
CA TYR A 115 13.63 -4.60 -6.33
C TYR A 115 12.81 -4.15 -7.55
N HIS A 116 12.83 -4.93 -8.64
CA HIS A 116 12.05 -4.62 -9.84
C HIS A 116 10.53 -4.69 -9.63
N LYS A 117 10.07 -5.36 -8.57
CA LYS A 117 8.66 -5.40 -8.16
C LYS A 117 8.26 -4.26 -7.22
N GLY A 118 9.17 -3.32 -6.94
CA GLY A 118 8.89 -2.12 -6.17
C GLY A 118 9.21 -2.22 -4.67
N VAL A 119 9.91 -3.27 -4.23
CA VAL A 119 10.48 -3.30 -2.87
C VAL A 119 11.63 -2.31 -2.81
N GLU A 120 11.63 -1.40 -1.84
CA GLU A 120 12.75 -0.47 -1.62
C GLU A 120 14.06 -1.26 -1.39
N ALA A 121 15.18 -0.78 -1.94
CA ALA A 121 16.44 -1.52 -1.94
C ALA A 121 16.87 -1.97 -0.53
N ASN A 122 16.71 -1.10 0.47
CA ASN A 122 17.02 -1.33 1.88
C ASN A 122 16.03 -2.22 2.64
N LYS A 123 14.86 -2.52 2.04
CA LYS A 123 13.81 -3.37 2.62
C LYS A 123 13.77 -4.77 2.02
N ILE A 124 14.74 -5.11 1.17
CA ILE A 124 14.79 -6.42 0.53
C ILE A 124 15.08 -7.53 1.53
N SER A 125 14.28 -8.58 1.45
CA SER A 125 14.41 -9.74 2.31
C SER A 125 15.39 -10.73 1.69
N CYS A 126 16.39 -11.12 2.47
CA CYS A 126 17.32 -12.18 2.12
C CYS A 126 16.88 -13.50 2.75
N LYS A 127 17.14 -14.61 2.05
CA LYS A 127 16.93 -15.97 2.60
C LYS A 127 17.88 -16.22 3.78
N GLU A 128 17.64 -17.31 4.52
CA GLU A 128 18.49 -17.66 5.66
C GLU A 128 19.98 -17.74 5.27
N ASN A 129 20.85 -17.31 6.19
CA ASN A 129 22.32 -17.34 6.07
C ASN A 129 22.94 -16.45 4.97
N VAL A 130 22.16 -15.52 4.40
CA VAL A 130 22.68 -14.46 3.52
C VAL A 130 22.21 -13.09 3.99
N THR A 131 23.02 -12.07 3.71
CA THR A 131 22.83 -10.69 4.16
C THR A 131 22.74 -9.76 2.96
N LEU A 132 21.90 -8.74 3.08
CA LEU A 132 21.71 -7.72 2.07
C LEU A 132 22.95 -6.82 1.98
N VAL A 133 23.40 -6.59 0.76
CA VAL A 133 24.42 -5.60 0.39
C VAL A 133 23.84 -4.79 -0.75
N LEU A 134 23.91 -3.46 -0.65
CA LEU A 134 23.56 -2.57 -1.74
C LEU A 134 24.83 -2.27 -2.53
N LYS A 135 24.79 -2.42 -3.84
CA LYS A 135 25.89 -1.98 -4.69
C LYS A 135 25.97 -0.46 -4.72
N ILE A 136 27.08 0.08 -5.25
CA ILE A 136 27.24 1.53 -5.45
C ILE A 136 26.11 2.13 -6.30
N ASP A 137 25.58 1.37 -7.26
CA ASP A 137 24.44 1.76 -8.09
C ASP A 137 23.09 1.61 -7.39
N ASN A 138 23.10 1.38 -6.07
CA ASN A 138 21.94 1.09 -5.22
C ASN A 138 21.19 -0.20 -5.56
N SER A 139 21.73 -1.04 -6.46
CA SER A 139 21.12 -2.33 -6.78
C SER A 139 21.38 -3.35 -5.66
N PRO A 140 20.38 -4.16 -5.28
CA PRO A 140 20.46 -5.04 -4.12
C PRO A 140 21.03 -6.42 -4.47
N ALA A 141 21.86 -6.97 -3.58
CA ALA A 141 22.39 -8.32 -3.65
C ALA A 141 22.38 -9.00 -2.27
N CYS A 142 21.93 -10.24 -2.19
CA CYS A 142 22.10 -11.05 -0.97
C CYS A 142 23.33 -11.94 -1.14
N THR A 143 24.29 -11.83 -0.21
CA THR A 143 25.53 -12.61 -0.23
C THR A 143 25.80 -13.16 1.16
N SER A 144 26.66 -14.17 1.30
CA SER A 144 27.05 -14.64 2.63
C SER A 144 27.77 -13.54 3.41
N HIS A 145 27.68 -13.54 4.74
CA HIS A 145 28.33 -12.54 5.59
C HIS A 145 29.82 -12.29 5.23
N LYS A 146 30.57 -13.36 5.00
CA LYS A 146 32.00 -13.28 4.62
C LYS A 146 32.21 -12.61 3.26
N THR A 147 31.29 -12.82 2.32
CA THR A 147 31.36 -12.20 0.99
C THR A 147 30.97 -10.74 1.07
N ALA A 148 29.93 -10.41 1.83
CA ALA A 148 29.48 -9.04 2.06
C ALA A 148 30.62 -8.16 2.58
N GLN A 149 31.34 -8.61 3.61
CA GLN A 149 32.50 -7.90 4.15
C GLN A 149 33.56 -7.61 3.07
N LYS A 150 33.94 -8.64 2.29
CA LYS A 150 34.92 -8.48 1.21
C LYS A 150 34.44 -7.53 0.10
N LEU A 151 33.14 -7.52 -0.20
CA LEU A 151 32.57 -6.64 -1.22
C LEU A 151 32.57 -5.19 -0.76
N ILE A 152 32.27 -4.94 0.51
CA ILE A 152 32.32 -3.59 1.11
C ILE A 152 33.76 -3.08 1.19
N GLU A 153 34.70 -3.92 1.66
CA GLU A 153 36.14 -3.57 1.71
C GLU A 153 36.72 -3.22 0.33
N ARG A 154 36.19 -3.83 -0.73
CA ARG A 154 36.59 -3.57 -2.12
C ARG A 154 35.83 -2.42 -2.77
N GLY A 155 34.99 -1.72 -2.01
CA GLY A 155 34.17 -0.61 -2.50
C GLY A 155 33.13 -1.03 -3.52
N TRP A 156 32.76 -2.31 -3.61
CA TRP A 156 31.74 -2.79 -4.55
C TRP A 156 30.31 -2.55 -4.03
N GLY A 157 30.14 -2.42 -2.70
CA GLY A 157 28.86 -2.18 -2.08
C GLY A 157 28.94 -1.50 -0.72
N ILE A 158 27.77 -1.15 -0.21
CA ILE A 158 27.48 -0.51 1.07
C ILE A 158 26.43 -1.33 1.82
N GLN A 159 26.36 -1.14 3.14
CA GLN A 159 25.40 -1.79 4.02
C GLN A 159 24.36 -0.79 4.52
#